data_AF-A0A820BQ16-F1
#
_entry.id   AF-A0A820BQ16-F1
#
_cell.length_a   1.000
_cell.length_b   1.000
_cell.length_c   1.000
_cell.angle_alpha   90.00
_cell.angle_beta   90.00
_cell.angle_gamma   90.00
#
_symmetry.space_group_name_H-M   'P 1'
#
loop_
_entity.id
_entity.type
_entity.pdbx_description
1 polymer ?
#
loop_
_entity_poly.entity_id
_entity_poly.type
_entity_poly.pdbx_seq_one_letter_code
_entity_poly.pdbx_strand_id
1 'polypeptide(L)' 'MRDYQVRGLNWMISLYENGINGILADEMGLGKTLQTISLVGYMKLCRKSVPHLVISPKSTLRNWMNELKRWLPS' A
#
# COMPACT_ATOMS: atom_id res chain seq x y z
N MET A 1 11.24 5.92 -0.80
CA MET A 1 9.98 6.57 -1.21
C MET A 1 10.22 8.06 -1.32
N ARG A 2 9.50 8.76 -2.21
CA ARG A 2 9.51 10.23 -2.27
C ARG A 2 8.65 10.83 -1.16
N ASP A 3 8.89 12.08 -0.77
CA ASP A 3 8.22 12.72 0.38
C ASP A 3 6.70 12.69 0.31
N TYR A 4 6.13 12.96 -0.87
CA TYR A 4 4.68 12.91 -1.05
C TYR A 4 4.11 11.50 -0.84
N GLN A 5 4.90 10.45 -1.16
CA GLN A 5 4.50 9.07 -0.93
C GLN A 5 4.54 8.72 0.56
N VAL A 6 5.53 9.25 1.28
CA VAL A 6 5.63 9.08 2.74
C VAL A 6 4.45 9.77 3.43
N ARG A 7 4.07 10.97 2.98
CA ARG A 7 2.86 11.66 3.46
C ARG A 7 1.59 10.85 3.19
N GLY A 8 1.43 10.32 1.97
CA GLY A 8 0.29 9.47 1.62
C GLY A 8 0.22 8.19 2.47
N LEU A 9 1.36 7.55 2.72
CA LEU A 9 1.45 6.39 3.62
C LEU A 9 1.05 6.75 5.06
N ASN A 10 1.61 7.81 5.63
CA ASN A 10 1.29 8.25 6.98
C ASN A 10 -0.20 8.61 7.13
N TRP A 11 -0.79 9.22 6.10
CA TRP A 11 -2.23 9.48 6.06
C TRP A 11 -3.04 8.17 6.07
N MET A 12 -2.70 7.17 5.25
CA MET A 12 -3.37 5.87 5.27
C MET A 12 -3.21 5.12 6.60
N ILE A 13 -2.04 5.23 7.25
CA ILE A 13 -1.83 4.68 8.60
C ILE A 13 -2.77 5.35 9.61
N SER A 14 -2.84 6.68 9.60
CA SER A 14 -3.76 7.43 10.46
C SER A 14 -5.22 7.02 10.24
N LEU A 15 -5.65 6.79 8.99
CA LEU A 15 -7.00 6.30 8.71
C LEU A 15 -7.27 4.95 9.37
N TYR A 16 -6.33 4.01 9.21
CA TYR A 16 -6.43 2.68 9.83
C TYR A 16 -6.51 2.74 11.36
N GLU A 17 -5.66 3.55 11.99
CA GLU A 17 -5.63 3.70 13.46
C GLU A 17 -6.91 4.29 14.03
N ASN A 18 -7.61 5.11 13.25
CA ASN A 18 -8.89 5.70 13.63
C ASN A 18 -10.10 4.86 13.18
N GLY A 19 -9.89 3.71 12.52
CA GLY A 19 -10.98 2.88 12.00
C GLY A 19 -11.77 3.54 10.86
N ILE A 20 -11.15 4.45 10.11
CA ILE A 20 -11.77 5.22 9.03
C ILE A 20 -11.29 4.67 7.68
N ASN A 21 -12.18 4.55 6.71
CA ASN A 21 -11.83 4.20 5.33
C ASN A 21 -11.48 5.46 4.52
N GLY A 22 -10.67 5.32 3.46
CA GLY A 22 -10.30 6.46 2.62
C GLY A 22 -10.06 6.10 1.16
N ILE A 23 -10.09 7.13 0.31
CA ILE A 23 -9.80 7.04 -1.12
C ILE A 23 -8.53 7.84 -1.39
N LEU A 24 -7.48 7.17 -1.85
CA LEU A 24 -6.24 7.83 -2.27
C LEU A 24 -6.38 8.33 -3.71
N ALA A 25 -6.69 9.62 -3.85
CA ALA A 25 -7.04 10.26 -5.13
C ALA A 25 -5.86 10.97 -5.84
N ASP A 26 -4.63 10.54 -5.55
CA ASP A 26 -3.41 11.06 -6.19
C ASP A 26 -3.43 10.84 -7.71
N GLU A 27 -2.72 11.68 -8.47
CA GLU A 27 -2.51 11.52 -9.90
C GLU A 27 -1.93 10.14 -10.28
N MET A 28 -2.21 9.69 -11.50
CA MET A 28 -1.63 8.46 -12.03
C MET A 28 -0.11 8.58 -12.15
N GLY A 29 0.61 7.49 -11.91
CA GLY A 29 2.09 7.49 -11.93
C GLY A 29 2.76 7.94 -10.64
N LEU A 30 2.03 8.47 -9.65
CA LEU A 30 2.60 8.86 -8.35
C LEU A 30 2.98 7.67 -7.43
N GLY A 31 2.78 6.43 -7.89
CA GLY A 31 3.23 5.24 -7.17
C GLY A 31 2.30 4.79 -6.05
N LYS A 32 0.99 4.89 -6.26
CA LYS A 32 -0.05 4.38 -5.33
C LYS A 32 0.17 2.91 -4.98
N THR A 33 0.59 2.08 -5.94
CA THR A 33 0.95 0.66 -5.70
C THR A 33 2.04 0.52 -4.64
N LEU A 34 3.12 1.30 -4.75
CA LEU A 34 4.20 1.28 -3.76
C LEU A 34 3.69 1.70 -2.38
N GLN A 35 2.89 2.77 -2.30
CA GLN A 35 2.31 3.23 -1.04
C GLN A 35 1.40 2.16 -0.40
N THR A 36 0.56 1.47 -1.19
CA THR A 36 -0.29 0.38 -0.71
C THR A 36 0.53 -0.82 -0.22
N ILE A 37 1.58 -1.21 -0.94
CA ILE A 37 2.48 -2.30 -0.52
C ILE A 37 3.19 -1.92 0.79
N SER A 38 3.65 -0.68 0.91
CA SER A 38 4.25 -0.17 2.14
C SER A 38 3.28 -0.18 3.32
N LEU A 39 2.00 0.10 3.10
CA LEU A 39 0.97 -0.03 4.14
C LEU A 39 0.84 -1.48 4.62
N VAL A 40 0.79 -2.46 3.70
CA VAL A 40 0.78 -3.89 4.06
C VAL A 40 2.05 -4.28 4.82
N GLY A 41 3.22 -3.81 4.37
CA GLY A 41 4.49 -4.03 5.06
C GLY A 41 4.50 -3.46 6.47
N TYR A 42 3.97 -2.25 6.66
CA TYR A 42 3.78 -1.63 7.97
C TYR A 42 2.89 -2.49 8.89
N MET A 43 1.78 -3.04 8.37
CA MET A 43 0.91 -3.93 9.14
C MET A 43 1.63 -5.23 9.55
N LYS A 44 2.43 -5.82 8.65
CA LYS A 44 3.21 -7.04 8.91
C LYS A 44 4.28 -6.81 9.99
N LEU A 45 4.96 -5.66 9.98
CA LEU A 45 6.12 -5.39 10.84
C LEU A 45 5.77 -4.70 12.17
N CYS A 46 4.79 -3.80 12.18
CA CYS A 46 4.51 -2.91 13.32
C CYS A 46 3.16 -3.18 13.98
N ARG A 47 2.34 -4.08 13.42
CA ARG A 47 1.01 -4.45 13.92
C ARG A 47 0.85 -5.97 13.89
N LYS A 48 -0.38 -6.44 14.08
CA LYS A 48 -0.70 -7.86 13.98
C LYS A 48 -0.75 -8.27 12.51
N SER A 49 0.14 -9.19 12.13
CA SER A 49 0.09 -9.80 10.81
C SER A 49 -1.24 -10.55 10.63
N VAL A 50 -2.09 -10.02 9.75
CA VAL A 50 -3.37 -10.62 9.36
C VAL A 50 -3.39 -10.80 7.84
N PRO A 51 -4.23 -11.71 7.30
CA PRO A 51 -4.39 -11.83 5.86
C PRO A 51 -4.89 -10.54 5.22
N HIS A 52 -4.30 -10.14 4.10
CA HIS A 52 -4.69 -8.97 3.32
C HIS A 52 -5.11 -9.38 1.90
N LEU A 53 -6.15 -8.74 1.36
CA LEU A 53 -6.65 -8.97 0.00
C LEU A 53 -6.50 -7.70 -0.85
N VAL A 54 -5.80 -7.80 -1.98
CA VAL A 54 -5.71 -6.73 -2.99
C VAL A 54 -6.47 -7.16 -4.23
N ILE A 55 -7.41 -6.33 -4.68
CA ILE A 55 -8.17 -6.54 -5.91
C ILE A 55 -7.66 -5.54 -6.95
N SER A 56 -7.35 -6.03 -8.16
CA SER A 56 -6.90 -5.19 -9.27
C SER A 56 -7.38 -5.74 -10.62
N PRO A 57 -7.43 -4.92 -11.69
CA PRO A 57 -7.70 -5.39 -13.04
C PRO A 57 -6.75 -6.52 -13.47
N LYS A 58 -7.25 -7.46 -14.28
CA LYS A 58 -6.47 -8.61 -14.78
C LYS A 58 -5.14 -8.19 -15.42
N SER A 59 -5.15 -7.10 -16.18
CA SER A 59 -3.98 -6.56 -16.87
C SER A 59 -2.85 -6.13 -15.92
N THR A 60 -3.18 -5.73 -14.69
CA THR A 60 -2.20 -5.23 -13.71
C THR A 60 -1.71 -6.28 -12.72
N LEU A 61 -2.31 -7.49 -12.69
CA LEU A 61 -1.95 -8.53 -11.72
C LEU A 61 -0.46 -8.89 -11.76
N ARG A 62 0.11 -9.03 -12.97
CA ARG A 62 1.54 -9.37 -13.09
C ARG A 62 2.45 -8.26 -12.54
N ASN A 63 2.06 -7.00 -12.72
CA ASN A 63 2.77 -5.87 -12.13
C ASN A 63 2.72 -5.92 -10.60
N TRP A 64 1.53 -6.11 -10.02
CA TRP A 64 1.35 -6.24 -8.57
C TRP A 64 2.20 -7.35 -7.97
N MET A 65 2.23 -8.53 -8.59
CA MET A 65 3.07 -9.65 -8.11
C MET A 65 4.56 -9.31 -8.14
N ASN A 66 5.04 -8.64 -9.20
CA ASN A 66 6.44 -8.24 -9.31
C ASN A 66 6.81 -7.18 -8.28
N GLU A 67 5.96 -6.17 -8.10
CA GLU A 67 6.17 -5.10 -7.12
C GLU A 67 6.14 -5.65 -5.68
N LEU A 68 5.23 -6.57 -5.36
CA LEU A 68 5.21 -7.25 -4.05
C LEU A 68 6.50 -8.03 -3.80
N LYS A 69 6.95 -8.84 -4.76
CA LYS A 69 8.21 -9.58 -4.65
C LYS A 69 9.43 -8.66 -4.48
N ARG A 70 9.41 -7.49 -5.14
CA ARG A 70 10.49 -6.51 -5.11
C ARG A 70 10.54 -5.75 -3.78
N TRP A 71 9.41 -5.26 -3.30
CA TRP A 71 9.35 -4.29 -2.20
C TRP A 71 8.98 -4.92 -0.85
N LEU A 72 8.36 -6.09 -0.85
CA LEU A 72 8.02 -6.83 0.36
C LEU A 72 8.31 -8.33 0.17
N PRO A 73 9.59 -8.72 0.03
CA PRO A 73 9.97 -10.13 -0.03
C PRO A 73 9.61 -10.84 1.30
N SER A 74 9.37 -12.16 1.21
CA SER A 74 8.88 -13.02 2.30
C SER A 74 9.73 -12.94 3.56
#